data_AF-A0A7S2E8E3-F1
#
_entry.id   AF-A0A7S2E8E3-F1
#
_cell.length_a   1.000
_cell.length_b   1.000
_cell.length_c   1.000
_cell.angle_alpha   90.00
_cell.angle_beta   90.00
_cell.angle_gamma   90.00
#
_symmetry.space_group_name_H-M   'P 1'
#
loop_
_entity.id
_entity.type
_entity.pdbx_description
1 polymer ?
#
loop_
_entity_poly.entity_id
_entity_poly.type
_entity_poly.pdbx_seq_one_letter_code
_entity_poly.pdbx_strand_id
1 'polypeptide(L)'
;TSWVRCSDFTNALSPVTLAFLEDTGWYWPNYTMAEPSAFGRGAGCGFLEGDCIVNGGQVPGYSEGFFCNDPLEVTRDGRLSASSVSCEPSRTHKAICDLTDLSVVDSGLQSSTIPPPFRYFDDDSFGALAMPLADYCPVPNWNMGDCTDPNGQIFQDEDLGLTEYRGADSRCYDVQQRI
;
A
#
# COMPACT_ATOMS: atom_id res chain seq x y z
N THR A 1 -7.23 -18.94 -21.93
CA THR A 1 -6.74 -19.27 -20.57
C THR A 1 -5.50 -18.45 -20.30
N SER A 2 -5.68 -17.25 -19.74
CA SER A 2 -4.59 -16.53 -19.07
C SER A 2 -5.26 -15.66 -18.03
N TRP A 3 -5.29 -16.17 -16.79
CA TRP A 3 -5.55 -15.34 -15.63
C TRP A 3 -4.20 -14.80 -15.21
N VAL A 4 -3.80 -13.66 -15.76
CA VAL A 4 -2.81 -12.84 -15.06
C VAL A 4 -3.59 -12.18 -13.94
N ARG A 5 -3.53 -12.75 -12.73
CA ARG A 5 -3.71 -11.92 -11.55
C ARG A 5 -2.50 -10.97 -11.58
N CYS A 6 -2.71 -9.74 -12.06
CA CYS A 6 -1.80 -8.68 -11.71
C CYS A 6 -1.88 -8.59 -10.19
N SER A 7 -0.81 -9.01 -9.50
CA SER A 7 -0.59 -8.46 -8.17
C SER A 7 -0.53 -6.95 -8.35
N ASP A 8 -1.36 -6.18 -7.66
CA ASP A 8 -1.34 -4.71 -7.68
C ASP A 8 -0.04 -4.11 -7.07
N PHE A 9 0.98 -4.95 -6.84
CA PHE A 9 2.31 -4.55 -6.41
C PHE A 9 3.26 -4.52 -7.61
N THR A 10 4.05 -3.46 -7.70
CA THR A 10 5.19 -3.39 -8.62
C THR A 10 6.25 -4.39 -8.18
N ASN A 11 6.32 -5.52 -8.89
CA ASN A 11 7.36 -6.51 -8.65
C ASN A 11 8.67 -6.04 -9.29
N ALA A 12 9.69 -5.83 -8.48
CA ALA A 12 11.01 -5.42 -8.93
C ALA A 12 12.05 -6.48 -8.56
N LEU A 13 12.99 -6.77 -9.47
CA LEU A 13 14.19 -7.53 -9.13
C LEU A 13 15.13 -6.61 -8.36
N SER A 14 14.96 -6.58 -7.04
CA SER A 14 15.63 -5.60 -6.18
C SER A 14 17.10 -5.95 -5.87
N PRO A 15 17.91 -4.97 -5.46
CA PRO A 15 19.25 -5.23 -4.93
C PRO A 15 19.25 -6.23 -3.76
N VAL A 16 18.19 -6.25 -2.93
CA VAL A 16 18.06 -7.20 -1.80
C VAL A 16 17.93 -8.63 -2.32
N THR A 17 17.10 -8.84 -3.35
CA THR A 17 16.94 -10.16 -3.97
C THR A 17 18.24 -10.63 -4.63
N LEU A 18 18.96 -9.74 -5.32
CA LEU A 18 20.25 -10.07 -5.91
C LEU A 18 21.30 -10.42 -4.84
N ALA A 19 21.38 -9.63 -3.76
CA ALA A 19 22.29 -9.91 -2.64
C ALA A 19 22.00 -11.26 -2.00
N PHE A 20 20.73 -11.60 -1.77
CA PHE A 20 20.35 -12.92 -1.28
C PHE A 20 20.86 -14.05 -2.20
N LEU A 21 20.73 -13.89 -3.52
CA LEU A 21 21.22 -14.89 -4.48
C LEU A 21 22.75 -14.99 -4.49
N GLU A 22 23.46 -13.87 -4.36
CA GLU A 22 24.93 -13.85 -4.22
C GLU A 22 25.38 -14.58 -2.95
N ASP A 23 24.73 -14.31 -1.81
CA ASP A 23 25.04 -14.89 -0.50
C ASP A 23 24.84 -16.42 -0.45
N THR A 24 23.97 -16.97 -1.31
CA THR A 24 23.87 -18.43 -1.45
C THR A 24 25.17 -19.06 -1.98
N GLY A 25 25.98 -18.29 -2.71
CA GLY A 25 27.16 -18.76 -3.43
C GLY A 25 26.88 -19.42 -4.79
N TRP A 26 25.62 -19.46 -5.24
CA TRP A 26 25.23 -20.10 -6.50
C TRP A 26 25.27 -19.13 -7.69
N TYR A 27 25.21 -17.83 -7.42
CA TYR A 27 25.04 -16.80 -8.43
C TYR A 27 26.06 -15.68 -8.29
N TRP A 28 26.44 -15.08 -9.41
CA TRP A 28 27.19 -13.83 -9.48
C TRP A 28 26.31 -12.77 -10.17
N PRO A 29 25.43 -12.08 -9.42
CA PRO A 29 24.42 -11.21 -10.00
C PRO A 29 25.03 -9.90 -10.55
N ASN A 30 24.39 -9.37 -11.61
CA ASN A 30 24.71 -8.04 -12.10
C ASN A 30 23.78 -6.99 -11.47
N TYR A 31 24.28 -6.26 -10.47
CA TYR A 31 23.52 -5.23 -9.77
C TYR A 31 23.11 -4.03 -10.64
N THR A 32 23.71 -3.83 -11.81
CA THR A 32 23.27 -2.74 -12.72
C THR A 32 21.88 -3.01 -13.33
N MET A 33 21.41 -4.26 -13.25
CA MET A 33 20.08 -4.67 -13.72
C MET A 33 19.02 -4.60 -12.62
N ALA A 34 19.41 -4.25 -11.39
CA ALA A 34 18.48 -4.23 -10.28
C ALA A 34 17.60 -2.97 -10.32
N GLU A 35 16.33 -3.14 -9.95
CA GLU A 35 15.38 -2.07 -9.78
C GLU A 35 15.16 -1.83 -8.28
N PRO A 36 15.50 -0.64 -7.74
CA PRO A 36 15.29 -0.36 -6.33
C PRO A 36 13.80 -0.48 -5.96
N SER A 37 13.51 -1.16 -4.85
CA SER A 37 12.16 -1.18 -4.27
C SER A 37 11.69 0.25 -4.03
N ALA A 38 10.43 0.53 -4.38
CA ALA A 38 9.80 1.79 -4.03
C ALA A 38 9.45 1.86 -2.54
N PHE A 39 9.13 0.71 -1.92
CA PHE A 39 8.74 0.60 -0.53
C PHE A 39 9.93 0.70 0.42
N GLY A 40 9.85 1.58 1.43
CA GLY A 40 10.87 1.79 2.47
C GLY A 40 12.16 2.48 2.01
N ARG A 41 12.29 2.85 0.72
CA ARG A 41 13.54 3.41 0.19
C ARG A 41 13.81 4.80 0.76
N GLY A 42 14.92 4.93 1.48
CA GLY A 42 15.34 6.21 2.06
C GLY A 42 14.59 6.57 3.34
N ALA A 43 13.77 5.67 3.88
CA ALA A 43 12.97 5.90 5.09
C ALA A 43 13.82 5.95 6.39
N GLY A 44 15.04 5.39 6.37
CA GLY A 44 15.95 5.36 7.50
C GLY A 44 15.64 4.24 8.51
N CYS A 45 16.40 4.19 9.62
CA CYS A 45 16.30 3.11 10.60
C CYS A 45 14.95 3.06 11.32
N GLY A 46 14.30 4.22 11.52
CA GLY A 46 12.99 4.29 12.19
C GLY A 46 11.91 3.44 11.51
N PHE A 47 11.98 3.30 10.19
CA PHE A 47 11.07 2.45 9.41
C PHE A 47 11.25 0.95 9.70
N LEU A 48 12.45 0.51 10.07
CA LEU A 48 12.75 -0.90 10.37
C LEU A 48 12.61 -1.24 11.85
N GLU A 49 12.95 -0.28 12.71
CA GLU A 49 13.07 -0.49 14.16
C GLU A 49 11.84 -0.01 14.94
N GLY A 50 11.05 0.90 14.37
CA GLY A 50 9.86 1.46 14.99
C GLY A 50 8.57 0.89 14.38
N ASP A 51 7.46 1.13 15.08
CA ASP A 51 6.14 0.75 14.59
C ASP A 51 5.74 1.61 13.38
N CYS A 52 5.02 1.01 12.43
CA CYS A 52 4.54 1.69 11.23
C CYS A 52 3.52 2.78 11.53
N ILE A 53 2.76 2.61 12.61
CA ILE A 53 1.76 3.52 13.14
C ILE A 53 2.00 3.65 14.65
N VAL A 54 1.93 4.86 15.19
CA VAL A 54 2.22 5.17 16.60
C VAL A 54 1.08 5.98 17.23
N ASN A 55 1.11 6.15 18.56
CA ASN A 55 0.16 7.03 19.29
C ASN A 55 -1.32 6.78 18.95
N GLY A 56 -1.73 5.52 18.77
CA GLY A 56 -3.13 5.16 18.55
C GLY A 56 -3.67 5.42 17.13
N GLY A 57 -2.80 5.68 16.14
CA GLY A 57 -3.23 5.85 14.75
C GLY A 57 -2.46 6.90 13.94
N GLN A 58 -1.39 7.47 14.48
CA GLN A 58 -0.57 8.47 13.80
C GLN A 58 0.49 7.80 12.92
N VAL A 59 0.60 8.22 11.66
CA VAL A 59 1.72 7.85 10.78
C VAL A 59 2.95 8.68 11.19
N PRO A 60 4.05 8.06 11.68
CA PRO A 60 5.29 8.77 11.98
C PRO A 60 6.03 9.17 10.69
N GLY A 61 6.90 10.18 10.76
CA GLY A 61 7.57 10.75 9.57
C GLY A 61 8.39 9.75 8.74
N TYR A 62 8.93 8.69 9.34
CA TYR A 62 9.65 7.62 8.62
C TYR A 62 8.72 6.66 7.86
N SER A 63 7.43 6.66 8.18
CA SER A 63 6.38 5.82 7.59
C SER A 63 5.56 6.56 6.52
N GLU A 64 5.71 7.88 6.43
CA GLU A 64 4.98 8.71 5.46
C GLU A 64 5.24 8.25 4.02
N GLY A 65 4.16 8.08 3.25
CA GLY A 65 4.22 7.62 1.86
C GLY A 65 4.38 6.10 1.68
N PHE A 66 4.48 5.33 2.78
CA PHE A 66 4.50 3.86 2.76
C PHE A 66 3.25 3.27 3.43
N PHE A 67 2.86 3.86 4.56
CA PHE A 67 1.70 3.46 5.34
C PHE A 67 0.67 4.60 5.39
N CYS A 68 -0.58 4.24 5.72
CA CYS A 68 -1.72 5.16 5.73
C CYS A 68 -2.60 4.93 6.97
N ASN A 69 -3.46 5.88 7.32
CA ASN A 69 -4.30 5.79 8.52
C ASN A 69 -5.76 6.21 8.30
N ASP A 70 -6.19 6.29 7.04
CA ASP A 70 -7.58 6.61 6.68
C ASP A 70 -8.39 5.31 6.57
N PRO A 71 -9.38 5.06 7.44
CA PRO A 71 -10.11 3.81 7.43
C PRO A 71 -11.08 3.72 6.23
N LEU A 72 -11.17 2.51 5.68
CA LEU A 72 -12.13 2.08 4.69
C LEU A 72 -13.42 1.67 5.39
N GLU A 73 -14.51 2.39 5.09
CA GLU A 73 -15.84 2.07 5.59
C GLU A 73 -16.52 1.04 4.69
N VAL A 74 -17.01 -0.04 5.30
CA VAL A 74 -17.86 -1.02 4.62
C VAL A 74 -19.32 -0.64 4.89
N THR A 75 -20.02 -0.13 3.88
CA THR A 75 -21.43 0.22 4.00
C THR A 75 -22.30 -1.04 4.09
N ARG A 76 -23.51 -0.92 4.63
CA ARG A 76 -24.43 -2.07 4.89
C ARG A 76 -24.84 -2.85 3.63
N ASP A 77 -24.70 -2.25 2.45
CA ASP A 77 -24.93 -2.86 1.15
C ASP A 77 -23.68 -3.54 0.56
N GLY A 78 -22.59 -3.63 1.35
CA GLY A 78 -21.33 -4.26 0.96
C GLY A 78 -20.48 -3.42 0.02
N ARG A 79 -20.74 -2.11 -0.08
CA ARG A 79 -19.90 -1.18 -0.85
C ARG A 79 -18.78 -0.65 0.04
N LEU A 80 -17.67 -0.35 -0.59
CA LEU A 80 -16.51 0.24 0.05
C LEU A 80 -16.56 1.74 -0.16
N SER A 81 -16.50 2.50 0.92
CA SER A 81 -16.42 3.96 0.93
C SER A 81 -15.11 4.36 1.58
N ALA A 82 -14.25 5.04 0.83
CA ALA A 82 -13.01 5.59 1.35
C ALA A 82 -13.17 7.09 1.58
N SER A 83 -12.62 7.58 2.69
CA SER A 83 -12.56 9.00 3.01
C SER A 83 -11.51 9.75 2.20
N SER A 84 -10.46 9.04 1.76
CA SER A 84 -9.35 9.61 1.01
C SER A 84 -8.83 8.62 -0.04
N VAL A 85 -8.27 9.18 -1.11
CA VAL A 85 -7.51 8.45 -2.12
C VAL A 85 -6.10 9.02 -2.08
N SER A 86 -5.11 8.13 -2.01
CA SER A 86 -3.69 8.47 -1.97
C SER A 86 -2.93 7.70 -3.04
N CYS A 87 -1.63 7.94 -3.18
CA CYS A 87 -0.78 7.16 -4.05
C CYS A 87 -0.28 5.90 -3.35
N GLU A 88 -0.27 4.77 -4.07
CA GLU A 88 0.49 3.59 -3.63
C GLU A 88 2.01 3.92 -3.62
N PRO A 89 2.87 3.25 -2.82
CA PRO A 89 4.25 3.66 -2.62
C PRO A 89 5.13 3.73 -3.90
N SER A 90 4.84 2.94 -4.93
CA SER A 90 5.50 3.05 -6.25
C SER A 90 4.99 4.22 -7.11
N ARG A 91 3.91 4.87 -6.69
CA ARG A 91 3.24 6.01 -7.36
C ARG A 91 2.79 5.68 -8.77
N THR A 92 2.56 4.41 -9.07
CA THR A 92 2.08 3.98 -10.40
C THR A 92 0.56 4.01 -10.51
N HIS A 93 -0.13 4.01 -9.38
CA HIS A 93 -1.58 4.05 -9.33
C HIS A 93 -2.07 4.82 -8.11
N LYS A 94 -3.32 5.27 -8.20
CA LYS A 94 -4.10 5.74 -7.05
C LYS A 94 -4.59 4.55 -6.27
N ALA A 95 -4.60 4.66 -4.95
CA ALA A 95 -5.05 3.59 -4.06
C ALA A 95 -5.79 4.13 -2.85
N ILE A 96 -6.64 3.27 -2.30
CA ILE A 96 -7.28 3.43 -1.00
C ILE A 96 -6.45 2.70 0.05
N CYS A 97 -6.46 3.27 1.25
CA CYS A 97 -5.81 2.68 2.41
C CYS A 97 -6.43 1.34 2.80
N ASP A 98 -5.60 0.31 2.96
CA ASP A 98 -5.99 -0.99 3.48
C ASP A 98 -6.10 -0.94 5.01
N LEU A 99 -7.07 -0.20 5.53
CA LEU A 99 -7.34 -0.09 6.96
C LEU A 99 -8.82 -0.29 7.18
N THR A 100 -9.22 -1.24 8.00
CA THR A 100 -10.64 -1.41 8.35
C THR A 100 -10.80 -2.07 9.71
N ASP A 101 -12.02 -2.07 10.23
CA ASP A 101 -12.36 -2.82 11.44
C ASP A 101 -12.48 -4.31 11.09
N LEU A 102 -11.50 -5.11 11.48
CA LEU A 102 -11.47 -6.55 11.19
C LEU A 102 -12.50 -7.34 12.00
N SER A 103 -13.15 -6.74 13.00
CA SER A 103 -14.21 -7.39 13.78
C SER A 103 -15.52 -7.53 13.00
N VAL A 104 -15.77 -6.64 12.02
CA VAL A 104 -16.98 -6.65 11.20
C VAL A 104 -16.82 -7.39 9.88
N VAL A 105 -15.59 -7.77 9.52
CA VAL A 105 -15.28 -8.48 8.28
C VAL A 105 -15.29 -9.99 8.54
N ASP A 106 -16.43 -10.64 8.30
CA ASP A 106 -16.59 -12.11 8.34
C ASP A 106 -15.99 -12.75 7.07
N SER A 107 -14.66 -12.70 6.95
CA SER A 107 -13.98 -13.12 5.72
C SER A 107 -13.75 -14.62 5.60
N GLY A 108 -13.94 -15.42 6.66
CA GLY A 108 -13.67 -16.87 6.66
C GLY A 108 -12.23 -17.28 6.28
N LEU A 109 -11.34 -16.30 6.08
CA LEU A 109 -10.01 -16.46 5.48
C LEU A 109 -8.89 -16.02 6.43
N GLN A 110 -9.19 -15.28 7.51
CA GLN A 110 -8.20 -14.82 8.48
C GLN A 110 -8.77 -14.81 9.90
N SER A 111 -7.88 -15.00 10.88
CA SER A 111 -8.17 -14.73 12.29
C SER A 111 -8.55 -13.26 12.41
N SER A 112 -9.80 -12.96 12.79
CA SER A 112 -10.31 -11.61 13.10
C SER A 112 -9.63 -10.96 14.31
N THR A 113 -8.59 -11.60 14.87
CA THR A 113 -7.85 -11.12 16.03
C THR A 113 -6.43 -10.76 15.62
N ILE A 114 -6.10 -9.48 15.71
CA ILE A 114 -4.76 -8.93 15.51
C ILE A 114 -3.88 -9.35 16.70
N PRO A 115 -2.69 -9.95 16.48
CA PRO A 115 -1.75 -10.26 17.55
C PRO A 115 -1.33 -8.99 18.33
N PRO A 116 -1.14 -9.07 19.66
CA PRO A 116 -0.76 -7.91 20.49
C PRO A 116 0.39 -7.03 19.97
N PRO A 117 1.50 -7.55 19.41
CA PRO A 117 2.58 -6.69 18.90
C PRO A 117 2.21 -5.88 17.65
N PHE A 118 1.08 -6.16 17.01
CA PHE A 118 0.66 -5.54 15.75
C PHE A 118 -0.59 -4.66 15.90
N ARG A 119 -0.94 -4.29 17.14
CA ARG A 119 -2.09 -3.44 17.46
C ARG A 119 -1.60 -2.01 17.60
N TYR A 120 -1.73 -1.24 16.52
CA TYR A 120 -1.17 0.10 16.45
C TYR A 120 -2.17 1.23 16.74
N PHE A 121 -3.45 0.90 16.76
CA PHE A 121 -4.57 1.83 16.91
C PHE A 121 -5.15 1.76 18.33
N ASP A 122 -5.86 2.81 18.75
CA ASP A 122 -6.57 2.81 20.05
C ASP A 122 -7.64 1.70 20.14
N ASP A 123 -8.21 1.31 19.00
CA ASP A 123 -9.07 0.14 18.86
C ASP A 123 -8.29 -1.02 18.25
N ASP A 124 -8.11 -2.08 19.05
CA ASP A 124 -7.36 -3.29 18.71
C ASP A 124 -7.94 -4.08 17.52
N SER A 125 -9.14 -3.74 17.02
CA SER A 125 -9.75 -4.38 15.86
C SER A 125 -9.30 -3.79 14.52
N PHE A 126 -8.66 -2.62 14.51
CA PHE A 126 -8.25 -1.94 13.29
C PHE A 126 -6.89 -2.41 12.79
N GLY A 127 -6.85 -2.76 11.50
CA GLY A 127 -5.61 -3.15 10.82
C GLY A 127 -5.81 -3.43 9.34
N ALA A 128 -4.75 -3.93 8.70
CA ALA A 128 -4.78 -4.29 7.29
C ALA A 128 -5.63 -5.55 7.02
N LEU A 129 -6.56 -5.44 6.07
CA LEU A 129 -7.43 -6.55 5.65
C LEU A 129 -6.80 -7.36 4.52
N ALA A 130 -6.38 -6.68 3.45
CA ALA A 130 -5.85 -7.30 2.24
C ALA A 130 -4.38 -7.70 2.39
N MET A 131 -3.60 -6.95 3.19
CA MET A 131 -2.16 -7.19 3.40
C MET A 131 -1.80 -7.33 4.89
N PRO A 132 -2.28 -8.38 5.58
CA PRO A 132 -1.87 -8.66 6.97
C PRO A 132 -0.38 -9.01 7.09
N LEU A 133 0.27 -9.40 5.98
CA LEU A 133 1.69 -9.79 5.92
C LEU A 133 2.66 -8.62 6.12
N ALA A 134 2.18 -7.38 6.01
CA ALA A 134 2.94 -6.20 6.39
C ALA A 134 2.81 -5.93 7.90
N ASP A 135 2.84 -6.99 8.72
CA ASP A 135 2.64 -6.92 10.18
C ASP A 135 1.34 -6.19 10.56
N TYR A 136 0.26 -6.38 9.81
CA TYR A 136 -1.02 -5.65 9.94
C TYR A 136 -0.94 -4.13 9.72
N CYS A 137 0.20 -3.60 9.29
CA CYS A 137 0.35 -2.20 8.93
C CYS A 137 -0.47 -1.87 7.67
N PRO A 138 -1.39 -0.90 7.75
CA PRO A 138 -2.19 -0.48 6.61
C PRO A 138 -1.33 0.20 5.54
N VAL A 139 -1.42 -0.31 4.31
CA VAL A 139 -0.76 0.23 3.12
C VAL A 139 -1.81 0.66 2.08
N PRO A 140 -1.56 1.73 1.31
CA PRO A 140 -2.47 2.08 0.22
C PRO A 140 -2.27 1.10 -0.95
N ASN A 141 -3.06 0.01 -0.97
CA ASN A 141 -2.94 -1.07 -1.96
C ASN A 141 -4.24 -1.36 -2.73
N TRP A 142 -5.36 -0.77 -2.34
CA TRP A 142 -6.65 -0.99 -3.01
C TRP A 142 -6.70 -0.10 -4.25
N ASN A 143 -6.32 -0.66 -5.40
CA ASN A 143 -6.17 0.06 -6.66
C ASN A 143 -7.48 0.77 -7.10
N MET A 144 -7.39 2.09 -7.28
CA MET A 144 -8.46 2.97 -7.76
C MET A 144 -8.26 3.45 -9.19
N GLY A 145 -7.06 3.30 -9.74
CA GLY A 145 -6.76 3.69 -11.10
C GLY A 145 -5.27 3.68 -11.40
N ASP A 146 -4.89 2.94 -12.44
CA ASP A 146 -3.54 2.90 -12.97
C ASP A 146 -3.21 4.21 -13.70
N CYS A 147 -2.16 4.90 -13.27
CA CYS A 147 -1.70 6.13 -13.92
C CYS A 147 -0.91 5.82 -15.19
N THR A 148 -0.32 4.63 -15.29
CA THR A 148 0.56 4.21 -16.38
C THR A 148 -0.19 3.69 -17.60
N ASP A 149 -1.43 3.23 -17.42
CA ASP A 149 -2.30 2.80 -18.52
C ASP A 149 -3.16 3.97 -19.05
N PRO A 150 -2.91 4.47 -20.28
CA PRO A 150 -3.76 5.51 -20.88
C PRO A 150 -5.22 5.05 -21.06
N ASN A 151 -5.48 3.74 -21.13
CA ASN A 151 -6.81 3.16 -21.25
C ASN A 151 -7.38 2.63 -19.92
N GLY A 152 -6.66 2.80 -18.81
CA GLY A 152 -7.05 2.30 -17.50
C GLY A 152 -8.38 2.88 -17.05
N GLN A 153 -9.23 2.04 -16.45
CA GLN A 153 -10.49 2.50 -15.85
C GLN A 153 -10.22 3.12 -14.48
N ILE A 154 -10.83 4.28 -14.21
CA ILE A 154 -10.84 4.90 -12.89
C ILE A 154 -12.10 4.42 -12.16
N PHE A 155 -11.92 3.94 -10.94
CA PHE A 155 -13.03 3.67 -10.04
C PHE A 155 -13.41 4.97 -9.32
N GLN A 156 -14.61 5.49 -9.63
CA GLN A 156 -15.21 6.70 -9.03
C GLN A 156 -14.35 7.96 -9.17
N ASP A 157 -14.44 8.56 -10.35
CA ASP A 157 -13.89 9.89 -10.66
C ASP A 157 -14.81 10.95 -10.02
N GLU A 158 -14.61 11.27 -8.74
CA GLU A 158 -15.05 12.57 -8.25
C GLU A 158 -14.07 13.60 -8.81
N ASP A 159 -14.46 14.15 -9.95
CA ASP A 159 -13.76 15.15 -10.75
C ASP A 159 -13.32 16.33 -9.86
N LEU A 160 -12.09 16.27 -9.32
CA LEU A 160 -11.53 17.30 -8.44
C LEU A 160 -11.22 18.61 -9.19
N GLY A 161 -11.62 18.73 -10.47
CA GLY A 161 -11.32 19.88 -11.32
C GLY A 161 -9.84 20.02 -11.66
N LEU A 162 -9.05 18.95 -11.47
CA LEU A 162 -7.63 18.88 -11.82
C LEU A 162 -7.49 18.04 -13.09
N THR A 163 -6.77 18.56 -14.08
CA THR A 163 -6.51 17.82 -15.31
C THR A 163 -5.52 16.69 -15.04
N GLU A 164 -5.98 15.44 -15.14
CA GLU A 164 -5.12 14.27 -15.00
C GLU A 164 -4.56 13.80 -16.34
N TYR A 165 -3.29 13.39 -16.36
CA TYR A 165 -2.65 12.82 -17.54
C TYR A 165 -2.18 11.38 -17.26
N ARG A 166 -2.48 10.48 -18.18
CA ARG A 166 -2.10 9.07 -18.12
C ARG A 166 -1.24 8.66 -19.30
N GLY A 167 -0.30 7.77 -19.04
CA GLY A 167 0.66 7.26 -20.01
C GLY A 167 1.78 6.50 -19.29
N ALA A 168 2.58 5.72 -20.01
CA ALA A 168 3.56 4.81 -19.41
C ALA A 168 4.51 5.48 -18.38
N ASP A 169 4.81 6.76 -18.59
CA ASP A 169 5.69 7.56 -17.72
C ASP A 169 4.94 8.39 -16.65
N SER A 170 3.61 8.36 -16.63
CA SER A 170 2.80 9.06 -15.64
C SER A 170 2.99 8.47 -14.24
N ARG A 171 2.89 9.33 -13.22
CA ARG A 171 2.96 8.96 -11.81
C ARG A 171 1.88 9.67 -11.02
N CYS A 172 1.49 9.06 -9.91
CA CYS A 172 0.54 9.59 -8.94
C CYS A 172 1.22 10.62 -8.03
N TYR A 173 0.47 11.70 -7.74
CA TYR A 173 0.88 12.76 -6.81
C TYR A 173 -0.23 13.01 -5.79
N ASP A 174 0.12 12.91 -4.51
CA ASP A 174 -0.78 13.28 -3.42
C ASP A 174 -0.99 14.80 -3.42
N VAL A 175 -2.26 15.22 -3.46
CA VAL A 175 -2.64 16.63 -3.42
C VAL A 175 -3.27 16.96 -2.07
N GLN A 176 -2.66 17.88 -1.32
CA GLN A 176 -3.31 18.46 -0.15
C GLN A 176 -4.43 19.39 -0.61
N GLN A 177 -5.68 18.99 -0.43
CA GLN A 177 -6.81 19.91 -0.54
C GLN A 177 -6.72 20.93 0.60
N ARG A 178 -6.19 22.13 0.33
CA ARG A 178 -6.47 23.28 1.20
C ARG A 178 -7.91 23.70 0.94
N ILE A 179 -8.81 23.33 1.85
CA ILE A 179 -10.13 23.95 1.99
C ILE A 179 -9.97 25.19 2.87
#